data_AF-A0A974WHW5-F1
#
_entry.id   AF-A0A974WHW5-F1
#
_cell.length_a   1.000
_cell.length_b   1.000
_cell.length_c   1.000
_cell.angle_alpha   90.00
_cell.angle_beta   90.00
_cell.angle_gamma   90.00
#
_symmetry.space_group_name_H-M   'P 1'
#
loop_
_entity.id
_entity.type
_entity.pdbx_description
1 polymer ?
#
loop_
_entity_poly.entity_id
_entity_poly.type
_entity_poly.pdbx_seq_one_letter_code
_entity_poly.pdbx_strand_id
1 'polypeptide(L)'
;MASIVGISSNPEKSRLLWQTKVSDMHDWLVVSHFPLQQLAIINGLSYADAHNADFKIETGDPGSMWYVYRFDYINYKGKIVRPQAK
;
A
#
# COMPACT_ATOMS: atom_id res chain seq x y z
N MET A 1 -3.32 12.86 9.69
CA MET A 1 -2.79 11.51 9.41
C MET A 1 -2.37 11.44 7.97
N ALA A 2 -1.39 10.59 7.65
CA ALA A 2 -1.04 10.24 6.29
C ALA A 2 -1.69 8.89 5.93
N SER A 3 -1.84 8.62 4.64
CA SER A 3 -2.50 7.41 4.13
C SER A 3 -1.59 6.70 3.15
N ILE A 4 -1.64 5.37 3.15
CA ILE A 4 -1.02 4.53 2.12
C ILE A 4 -2.10 3.72 1.44
N VAL A 5 -2.02 3.70 0.12
CA VAL A 5 -2.70 2.74 -0.73
C VAL A 5 -1.65 1.80 -1.29
N GLY A 6 -1.85 0.50 -1.13
CA GLY A 6 -0.90 -0.48 -1.63
C GLY A 6 -1.57 -1.62 -2.36
N ILE A 7 -0.78 -2.32 -3.16
CA ILE A 7 -1.21 -3.56 -3.81
C ILE A 7 -0.35 -4.74 -3.36
N SER A 8 -0.98 -5.88 -3.15
CA SER A 8 -0.32 -7.11 -2.72
C SER A 8 -1.14 -8.34 -3.10
N SER A 9 -0.48 -9.48 -3.34
CA SER A 9 -1.19 -10.76 -3.44
C SER A 9 -1.54 -11.36 -2.07
N ASN A 10 -1.00 -10.80 -0.98
CA ASN A 10 -1.24 -11.24 0.38
C ASN A 10 -1.42 -10.02 1.32
N PRO A 11 -2.65 -9.46 1.39
CA PRO A 11 -2.91 -8.22 2.13
C PRO A 11 -2.63 -8.37 3.63
N GLU A 12 -2.86 -9.53 4.25
CA GLU A 12 -2.55 -9.74 5.67
C GLU A 12 -1.04 -9.71 5.95
N LYS A 13 -0.23 -10.32 5.08
CA LYS A 13 1.24 -10.23 5.18
C LYS A 13 1.71 -8.79 5.03
N SER A 14 1.11 -8.03 4.10
CA SER A 14 1.37 -6.60 3.93
C SER A 14 0.97 -5.80 5.15
N ARG A 15 -0.19 -6.09 5.76
CA ARG A 15 -0.65 -5.45 7.00
C ARG A 15 0.38 -5.61 8.11
N LEU A 16 0.84 -6.84 8.35
CA LEU A 16 1.84 -7.13 9.36
C LEU A 16 3.16 -6.41 9.08
N LEU A 17 3.59 -6.38 7.81
CA LEU A 17 4.77 -5.62 7.39
C LEU A 17 4.62 -4.13 7.72
N TRP A 18 3.48 -3.52 7.39
CA TRP A 18 3.23 -2.11 7.64
C TRP A 18 3.15 -1.76 9.12
N GLN A 19 2.58 -2.62 9.96
CA GLN A 19 2.58 -2.43 11.41
C GLN A 19 3.99 -2.29 12.00
N THR A 20 5.01 -2.91 11.38
CA THR A 20 6.42 -2.72 11.77
C THR A 20 7.01 -1.41 11.26
N LYS A 21 6.50 -0.90 10.14
CA LYS A 21 7.01 0.28 9.43
C LYS A 21 6.35 1.59 9.81
N VAL A 22 5.17 1.59 10.44
CA VAL A 22 4.47 2.81 10.84
C VAL A 22 4.08 2.78 12.33
N SER A 23 3.88 3.97 12.89
CA SER A 23 3.25 4.17 14.19
C SER A 23 1.76 4.43 14.00
N ASP A 24 0.96 3.84 14.89
CA ASP A 24 -0.48 4.07 14.98
C ASP A 24 -1.19 3.79 13.65
N MET A 25 -1.06 2.57 13.15
CA MET A 25 -1.78 2.12 11.97
C MET A 25 -3.25 1.87 12.29
N HIS A 26 -4.15 2.51 11.57
CA HIS A 26 -5.60 2.35 11.73
C HIS A 26 -6.30 2.32 10.36
N ASP A 27 -7.59 1.98 10.38
CA ASP A 27 -8.46 1.95 9.20
C ASP A 27 -7.90 1.11 8.05
N TRP A 28 -7.29 -0.03 8.39
CA TRP A 28 -6.83 -1.02 7.42
C TRP A 28 -8.03 -1.68 6.74
N LEU A 29 -8.07 -1.59 5.41
CA LEU A 29 -9.14 -2.17 4.61
C LEU A 29 -8.63 -2.62 3.23
N VAL A 30 -9.22 -3.69 2.72
CA VAL A 30 -9.09 -4.09 1.31
C VAL A 30 -10.20 -3.38 0.53
N VAL A 31 -9.82 -2.57 -0.45
CA VAL A 31 -10.71 -1.72 -1.26
C VAL A 31 -11.28 -2.51 -2.44
N SER A 32 -10.43 -3.30 -3.09
CA SER A 32 -10.77 -4.01 -4.32
C SER A 32 -9.79 -5.18 -4.58
N HIS A 33 -10.13 -6.06 -5.51
CA HIS A 33 -9.29 -7.18 -5.90
C HIS A 33 -9.38 -7.49 -7.40
N PHE A 34 -8.26 -7.88 -8.00
CA PHE A 34 -8.13 -8.12 -9.44
C PHE A 34 -7.30 -9.37 -9.74
N PRO A 35 -7.61 -10.11 -10.81
CA PRO A 35 -6.82 -11.27 -11.22
C PRO A 35 -5.47 -10.89 -11.85
N LEU A 36 -5.32 -9.65 -12.29
CA LEU A 36 -4.11 -9.15 -12.94
C LEU A 36 -3.50 -8.01 -12.13
N GLN A 37 -2.17 -8.08 -11.92
CA GLN A 37 -1.41 -7.03 -11.23
C GLN A 37 -1.62 -5.66 -11.88
N GLN A 38 -1.61 -5.59 -13.21
CA GLN A 38 -1.75 -4.33 -13.93
C GLN A 38 -3.10 -3.64 -13.65
N LEU A 39 -4.19 -4.41 -13.50
CA LEU A 39 -5.50 -3.84 -13.15
C LEU A 39 -5.51 -3.32 -11.71
N ALA A 40 -4.88 -4.04 -10.78
CA ALA A 40 -4.70 -3.57 -9.40
C ALA A 40 -3.84 -2.30 -9.34
N ILE A 41 -2.79 -2.18 -10.16
CA ILE A 41 -1.96 -0.97 -10.26
C ILE A 41 -2.81 0.22 -10.72
N ILE A 42 -3.58 0.06 -11.81
CA ILE A 42 -4.41 1.15 -12.36
C ILE A 42 -5.45 1.59 -11.34
N ASN A 43 -6.16 0.64 -10.72
CA ASN A 43 -7.15 0.95 -9.70
C ASN A 43 -6.52 1.60 -8.45
N GLY A 44 -5.40 1.05 -7.97
CA GLY A 44 -4.70 1.56 -6.80
C GLY A 44 -4.12 2.96 -6.99
N LEU A 45 -3.56 3.27 -8.17
CA LEU A 45 -3.11 4.64 -8.50
C LEU A 45 -4.27 5.63 -8.51
N SER A 46 -5.38 5.27 -9.17
CA SER A 46 -6.57 6.12 -9.21
C SER A 46 -7.16 6.34 -7.81
N TYR A 47 -7.16 5.30 -6.97
CA TYR A 47 -7.65 5.39 -5.59
C TYR A 47 -6.71 6.22 -4.71
N ALA A 48 -5.40 6.07 -4.86
CA ALA A 48 -4.40 6.88 -4.16
C ALA A 48 -4.55 8.37 -4.46
N ASP A 49 -4.73 8.74 -5.73
CA ASP A 49 -4.95 10.12 -6.16
C ASP A 49 -6.24 10.71 -5.57
N ALA A 50 -7.35 9.97 -5.65
CA ALA A 50 -8.63 10.40 -5.08
C ALA A 50 -8.62 10.60 -3.56
N HIS A 51 -7.70 9.93 -2.85
CA HIS A 51 -7.58 9.99 -1.40
C HIS A 51 -6.33 10.75 -0.91
N ASN A 52 -5.59 11.41 -1.80
CA ASN A 52 -4.32 12.10 -1.50
C ASN A 52 -3.35 11.22 -0.67
N ALA A 53 -3.22 9.95 -1.07
CA ALA A 53 -2.46 8.92 -0.38
C ALA A 53 -1.19 8.52 -1.15
N ASP A 54 -0.18 8.05 -0.43
CA ASP A 54 1.02 7.48 -1.05
C ASP A 54 0.71 6.10 -1.67
N PHE A 55 1.23 5.85 -2.88
CA PHE A 55 1.04 4.56 -3.55
C PHE A 55 2.25 3.63 -3.39
N LYS A 56 2.01 2.34 -3.09
CA LYS A 56 3.04 1.32 -2.95
C LYS A 56 2.68 0.01 -3.67
N ILE A 57 3.66 -0.58 -4.33
CA ILE A 57 3.54 -1.92 -4.93
C ILE A 57 4.37 -2.87 -4.07
N GLU A 58 3.73 -3.90 -3.53
CA GLU A 58 4.44 -5.00 -2.88
C GLU A 58 4.65 -6.18 -3.81
N THR A 59 5.62 -7.03 -3.45
CA THR A 59 5.83 -8.29 -4.15
C THR A 59 4.65 -9.22 -3.93
N GLY A 60 4.27 -9.91 -5.00
CA GLY A 60 3.20 -10.88 -4.98
C GLY A 60 3.57 -12.13 -5.76
N ASP A 61 2.82 -13.19 -5.52
CA ASP A 61 3.04 -14.49 -6.15
C ASP A 61 2.44 -14.48 -7.58
N PRO A 62 3.18 -14.96 -8.59
CA PRO A 62 2.65 -15.09 -9.95
C PRO A 62 1.35 -15.90 -9.99
N GLY A 63 0.34 -15.40 -10.72
CA GLY A 63 -0.97 -16.08 -10.85
C GLY A 63 -1.92 -15.91 -9.66
N SER A 64 -1.53 -15.17 -8.63
CA SER A 64 -2.42 -14.86 -7.50
C SER A 64 -3.35 -13.68 -7.77
N MET A 65 -4.48 -13.65 -7.07
CA MET A 65 -5.30 -12.44 -6.96
C MET A 65 -4.50 -11.30 -6.32
N TRP A 66 -4.67 -10.10 -6.86
CA TRP A 66 -4.05 -8.88 -6.38
C TRP A 66 -5.09 -8.03 -5.67
N TYR A 67 -4.79 -7.62 -4.45
CA TYR A 67 -5.66 -6.83 -3.60
C TYR A 67 -5.12 -5.42 -3.52
N VAL A 68 -6.00 -4.44 -3.68
CA VAL A 68 -5.72 -3.04 -3.35
C VAL A 68 -6.19 -2.83 -1.92
N TYR A 69 -5.30 -2.35 -1.07
CA TYR A 69 -5.60 -2.04 0.32
C TYR A 69 -5.29 -0.57 0.62
N ARG A 70 -5.87 -0.07 1.71
CA ARG A 70 -5.63 1.27 2.25
C ARG A 70 -5.54 1.21 3.76
N PHE A 71 -4.70 2.06 4.32
CA PHE A 71 -4.67 2.33 5.76
C PHE A 71 -4.14 3.74 6.02
N ASP A 72 -4.39 4.22 7.24
CA ASP A 72 -3.86 5.48 7.73
C ASP A 72 -2.82 5.27 8.82
N TYR A 73 -1.93 6.25 8.97
CA TYR A 73 -0.88 6.23 9.97
C TYR A 73 -0.46 7.64 10.41
N ILE A 74 0.20 7.73 11.57
CA ILE A 74 0.70 9.00 12.10
C ILE A 74 2.15 9.25 11.67
N ASN A 75 3.02 8.25 11.81
CA ASN A 75 4.45 8.38 11.50
C ASN A 75 5.01 7.15 10.80
N TYR A 76 5.89 7.35 9.82
CA TYR A 76 6.68 6.27 9.23
C TYR A 76 7.94 6.03 10.08
N LYS A 77 8.11 4.80 10.59
CA LYS A 77 9.23 4.36 11.44
C LYS A 77 10.50 4.01 10.65
N GLY A 78 10.42 3.90 9.32
CA GLY A 78 11.59 3.62 8.49
C GLY A 78 12.44 4.86 8.21
N LYS A 79 13.71 4.67 7.86
CA LYS A 79 14.53 5.76 7.31
C LYS A 79 14.00 6.14 5.93
N ILE A 80 13.55 7.38 5.75
CA ILE A 80 13.35 7.94 4.42
C ILE A 80 14.74 8.24 3.84
N VAL A 81 15.28 7.34 3.03
CA VAL A 81 16.43 7.66 2.19
C VAL A 81 15.88 8.49 1.03
N ARG A 82 15.80 9.81 1.21
CA ARG A 82 15.60 10.71 0.07
C ARG A 82 16.90 10.72 -0.73
N PRO A 83 16.89 10.45 -2.04
CA PRO A 83 18.06 10.73 -2.85
C PRO A 83 18.39 12.21 -2.69
N GLN A 84 19.57 12.52 -2.16
CA GLN A 84 20.08 13.89 -2.23
C GLN A 84 20.27 14.19 -3.71
N ALA A 85 19.55 15.21 -4.21
CA ALA A 85 19.93 15.84 -5.46
C ALA A 85 21.36 16.36 -5.27
N LYS A 86 22.30 15.85 -6.06
CA LYS A 86 23.60 16.48 -6.27
C LYS A 86 23.44 17.62 -7.25
#